data_AF-A0A2G6HKB5-F1
#
_entry.id   AF-A0A2G6HKB5-F1
#
_cell.length_a   1.000
_cell.length_b   1.000
_cell.length_c   1.000
_cell.angle_alpha   90.00
_cell.angle_beta   90.00
_cell.angle_gamma   90.00
#
_symmetry.space_group_name_H-M   'P 1'
#
loop_
_entity.id
_entity.type
_entity.pdbx_description
1 polymer ?
#
loop_
_entity_poly.entity_id
_entity_poly.type
_entity_poly.pdbx_seq_one_letter_code
_entity_poly.pdbx_strand_id
1 'polypeptide(L)'
;MISVNAWHGFLLYSHKNDRKQHTISQYAVSSGAFLRRHRAIHYLTSAILFVFSAGYLLPHGYVLAAVLLSGAAIFDALEVMTLNQKTASQITTVNSHIITAWLMAFCYLFYASHVLAIAKLSEWFVWAIWVSFAVLLALSVNRKFKEFWLIQHAYFCFLAALIVLAHITLLVSS
;
A
#
# COMPACT_ATOMS: atom_id res chain seq x y z
N MET A 1 6.01 -2.42 3.04
CA MET A 1 4.55 -2.68 3.20
C MET A 1 4.17 -3.12 4.61
N ILE A 2 4.77 -4.16 5.20
CA ILE A 2 4.36 -4.68 6.53
C ILE A 2 4.48 -3.61 7.62
N SER A 3 5.60 -2.89 7.68
CA SER A 3 5.84 -1.77 8.61
C SER A 3 4.78 -0.67 8.51
N VAL A 4 4.44 -0.26 7.28
CA VAL A 4 3.40 0.73 6.98
C VAL A 4 2.03 0.22 7.43
N ASN A 5 1.69 -1.02 7.12
CA ASN A 5 0.43 -1.62 7.56
C ASN A 5 0.34 -1.71 9.08
N ALA A 6 1.41 -2.14 9.76
CA ALA A 6 1.45 -2.19 11.23
C ALA A 6 1.27 -0.78 11.83
N TRP A 7 1.90 0.24 11.25
CA TRP A 7 1.73 1.63 11.65
C TRP A 7 0.28 2.12 11.45
N HIS A 8 -0.34 1.80 10.31
CA HIS A 8 -1.74 2.12 10.05
C HIS A 8 -2.67 1.43 11.05
N GLY A 9 -2.44 0.15 11.36
CA GLY A 9 -3.16 -0.58 12.39
C GLY A 9 -3.01 0.07 13.77
N PHE A 10 -1.81 0.52 14.13
CA PHE A 10 -1.57 1.29 15.35
C PHE A 10 -2.34 2.62 15.38
N LEU A 11 -2.36 3.37 14.27
CA LEU A 11 -3.13 4.62 14.18
C LEU A 11 -4.63 4.38 14.39
N LEU A 12 -5.18 3.34 13.75
CA LEU A 12 -6.57 2.95 13.92
C LEU A 12 -6.87 2.51 15.36
N TYR A 13 -5.99 1.72 15.97
CA TYR A 13 -6.16 1.24 17.35
C TYR A 13 -6.05 2.37 18.38
N SER A 14 -5.07 3.26 18.24
CA SER A 14 -4.83 4.37 19.16
C SER A 14 -5.99 5.39 19.20
N HIS A 15 -6.77 5.48 18.12
CA HIS A 15 -7.92 6.36 18.02
C HIS A 15 -9.27 5.60 17.97
N LYS A 16 -9.30 4.33 18.41
CA LYS A 16 -10.52 3.50 18.36
C LYS A 16 -11.72 4.06 19.16
N ASN A 17 -11.45 4.94 20.12
CA ASN A 17 -12.46 5.56 20.98
C ASN A 17 -12.93 6.93 20.47
N ASP A 18 -12.37 7.43 19.36
CA ASP A 18 -12.82 8.67 18.76
C ASP A 18 -14.22 8.46 18.15
N ARG A 19 -15.19 9.25 18.61
CA ARG A 19 -16.58 9.20 18.10
C ARG A 19 -16.72 9.70 16.66
N LYS A 20 -15.64 10.15 16.04
CA LYS A 20 -15.61 10.68 14.68
C LYS A 20 -15.02 9.65 13.74
N GLN A 21 -15.71 9.37 12.64
CA GLN A 21 -15.17 8.55 11.57
C GLN A 21 -14.03 9.30 10.89
N HIS A 22 -12.80 8.90 11.20
CA HIS A 22 -11.60 9.46 10.60
C HIS A 22 -10.86 8.41 9.77
N THR A 23 -10.29 8.84 8.64
CA THR A 23 -9.40 8.00 7.82
C THR A 23 -8.01 7.92 8.44
N ILE A 24 -7.20 6.95 8.00
CA ILE A 24 -5.78 6.83 8.40
C ILE A 24 -5.03 8.14 8.15
N SER A 25 -5.23 8.74 6.97
CA SER A 25 -4.63 10.02 6.60
C SER A 25 -5.04 11.16 7.54
N GLN A 26 -6.29 11.15 8.04
CA GLN A 26 -6.77 12.13 9.01
C GLN A 26 -6.14 11.94 10.40
N TYR A 27 -5.99 10.70 10.85
CA TYR A 27 -5.27 10.40 12.09
C TYR A 27 -3.78 10.74 11.97
N ALA A 28 -3.17 10.52 10.81
CA ALA A 28 -1.77 10.85 10.58
C ALA A 28 -1.50 12.37 10.68
N VAL A 29 -2.46 13.22 10.32
CA VAL A 29 -2.33 14.69 10.39
C VAL A 29 -2.90 15.30 11.67
N SER A 30 -3.34 14.48 12.63
CA SER A 30 -3.94 14.95 13.89
C SER A 30 -2.97 15.79 14.72
N SER A 31 -1.67 15.51 14.62
CA SER A 31 -0.61 16.34 15.19
C SER A 31 0.62 16.35 14.29
N GLY A 32 1.44 17.40 14.41
CA GLY A 32 2.72 17.47 13.69
C GLY A 32 3.67 16.31 14.04
N ALA A 33 3.60 15.78 15.26
CA ALA A 33 4.39 14.61 15.66
C ALA A 33 3.92 13.33 14.98
N PHE A 34 2.61 13.09 14.89
CA PHE A 34 2.06 11.95 14.14
C PHE A 34 2.41 12.03 12.66
N LEU A 35 2.29 13.20 12.05
CA LEU A 35 2.60 13.38 10.62
C LEU A 35 4.07 13.13 10.32
N ARG A 36 4.98 13.61 11.18
CA ARG A 36 6.42 13.33 11.05
C ARG A 36 6.74 11.84 11.14
N ARG A 37 6.15 11.13 12.10
CA ARG A 37 6.35 9.67 12.25
C ARG A 37 5.78 8.90 11.06
N HIS A 38 4.58 9.29 10.61
CA HIS A 38 3.95 8.68 9.45
C HIS A 38 4.83 8.83 8.20
N ARG A 39 5.29 10.05 7.91
CA ARG A 39 6.23 10.29 6.79
C ARG A 39 7.52 9.49 6.93
N ALA A 40 8.13 9.46 8.12
CA ALA A 40 9.37 8.72 8.35
C ALA A 40 9.23 7.22 8.05
N ILE A 41 8.11 6.60 8.47
CA ILE A 41 7.84 5.17 8.24
C ILE A 41 7.66 4.88 6.75
N HIS A 42 6.91 5.73 6.02
CA HIS A 42 6.71 5.58 4.59
C HIS A 42 8.02 5.81 3.80
N TYR A 43 8.79 6.87 4.10
CA TYR A 43 10.08 7.09 3.44
C TYR A 43 11.09 5.98 3.70
N LEU A 44 11.21 5.51 4.95
CA LEU A 44 12.10 4.39 5.26
C LEU A 44 11.67 3.13 4.51
N THR A 45 10.37 2.84 4.46
CA THR A 45 9.84 1.70 3.71
C THR A 45 10.10 1.84 2.21
N SER A 46 9.86 3.02 1.64
CA SER A 46 10.15 3.33 0.24
C SER A 46 11.63 3.14 -0.10
N ALA A 47 12.54 3.60 0.77
CA ALA A 47 13.98 3.40 0.59
C ALA A 47 14.36 1.91 0.60
N ILE A 48 13.81 1.12 1.52
CA ILE A 48 14.04 -0.33 1.58
C ILE A 48 13.55 -1.01 0.30
N LEU A 49 12.37 -0.66 -0.20
CA LEU A 49 11.82 -1.23 -1.43
C LEU A 49 12.67 -0.87 -2.65
N PHE A 50 13.20 0.35 -2.71
CA PHE A 50 14.10 0.77 -3.78
C PHE A 50 15.43 0.01 -3.74
N VAL A 51 16.01 -0.16 -2.55
CA VAL A 51 17.23 -0.98 -2.36
C VAL A 51 16.98 -2.43 -2.76
N PHE A 52 15.83 -3.02 -2.39
CA PHE A 52 15.49 -4.38 -2.80
C PHE A 52 15.29 -4.51 -4.31
N SER A 53 14.63 -3.53 -4.93
CA SER A 53 14.46 -3.46 -6.38
C SER A 53 15.82 -3.44 -7.12
N ALA A 54 16.73 -2.57 -6.68
CA ALA A 54 18.04 -2.41 -7.31
C ALA A 54 19.03 -3.54 -6.96
N GLY A 55 19.01 -4.03 -5.72
CA GLY A 55 19.98 -4.99 -5.19
C GLY A 55 19.61 -6.46 -5.41
N TYR A 56 18.33 -6.78 -5.63
CA TYR A 56 17.87 -8.14 -5.86
C TYR A 56 17.14 -8.30 -7.19
N LEU A 57 16.09 -7.52 -7.47
CA LEU A 57 15.25 -7.77 -8.65
C LEU A 57 15.99 -7.51 -9.97
N LEU A 58 16.71 -6.38 -10.09
CA LEU A 58 17.44 -6.04 -11.31
C LEU A 58 18.57 -7.05 -11.64
N PRO A 59 19.46 -7.42 -10.70
CA PRO A 59 20.51 -8.41 -10.97
C PRO A 59 19.99 -9.79 -11.44
N HIS A 60 18.78 -10.17 -11.03
CA HIS A 60 18.15 -11.44 -11.44
C HIS A 60 17.33 -11.31 -12.75
N GLY A 61 17.39 -10.17 -13.43
CA GLY A 61 16.69 -9.95 -14.71
C GLY A 61 15.20 -9.67 -14.58
N TYR A 62 14.67 -9.47 -13.37
CA TYR A 62 13.24 -9.19 -13.13
C TYR A 62 12.91 -7.70 -13.34
N VAL A 63 13.21 -7.20 -14.54
CA VAL A 63 13.15 -5.75 -14.86
C VAL A 63 11.78 -5.15 -14.63
N LEU A 64 10.70 -5.79 -15.12
CA LEU A 64 9.35 -5.28 -14.94
C LEU A 64 8.94 -5.24 -13.46
N ALA A 65 9.27 -6.27 -12.69
CA ALA A 65 9.03 -6.29 -11.25
C ALA A 65 9.78 -5.16 -10.53
N ALA A 66 11.04 -4.91 -10.92
CA ALA A 66 11.85 -3.84 -10.37
C ALA A 66 11.25 -2.45 -10.67
N VAL A 67 10.84 -2.20 -11.92
CA VAL A 67 10.20 -0.94 -12.32
C VAL A 67 8.90 -0.70 -11.56
N LEU A 68 8.05 -1.73 -11.45
CA LEU A 68 6.79 -1.62 -10.71
C LEU A 68 7.02 -1.35 -9.22
N LEU A 69 7.99 -2.03 -8.59
CA LEU A 69 8.29 -1.83 -7.17
C LEU A 69 8.91 -0.46 -6.90
N SER A 70 9.83 -0.02 -7.75
CA SER A 70 10.43 1.32 -7.65
C SER A 70 9.37 2.41 -7.89
N GLY A 71 8.46 2.20 -8.84
CA GLY A 71 7.30 3.07 -9.05
C GLY A 71 6.41 3.16 -7.82
N ALA A 72 6.09 2.01 -7.19
CA ALA A 72 5.32 1.98 -5.95
C ALA A 72 6.03 2.77 -4.84
N ALA A 73 7.35 2.61 -4.67
CA ALA A 73 8.12 3.34 -3.67
C ALA A 73 8.15 4.86 -3.92
N ILE A 74 8.28 5.28 -5.19
CA ILE A 74 8.23 6.72 -5.54
C ILE A 74 6.86 7.30 -5.21
N PHE A 75 5.78 6.63 -5.63
CA PHE A 75 4.43 7.12 -5.37
C PHE A 75 4.06 7.08 -3.88
N ASP A 76 4.57 6.12 -3.12
CA ASP A 76 4.43 6.06 -1.64
C ASP A 76 5.10 7.28 -0.98
N ALA A 77 6.31 7.64 -1.41
CA ALA A 77 6.99 8.83 -0.91
C ALA A 77 6.23 10.12 -1.28
N LEU A 78 5.77 10.24 -2.53
CA LEU A 78 4.99 11.40 -2.99
C LEU A 78 3.63 11.51 -2.28
N GLU A 79 3.00 10.39 -1.95
CA GLU A 79 1.73 10.33 -1.22
C GLU A 79 1.88 10.99 0.16
N VAL A 80 2.92 10.64 0.91
CA VAL A 80 3.12 11.21 2.25
C VAL A 80 3.72 12.62 2.22
N MET A 81 4.42 12.99 1.15
CA MET A 81 4.85 14.37 0.90
C MET A 81 3.65 15.29 0.70
N THR A 82 2.67 14.84 -0.08
CA THR A 82 1.47 15.62 -0.41
C THR A 82 0.39 15.56 0.67
N LEU A 83 0.52 14.64 1.64
CA LEU A 83 -0.35 14.54 2.80
C LEU A 83 -0.18 15.73 3.77
N ASN A 84 -1.27 16.43 4.01
CA ASN A 84 -1.40 17.51 5.00
C ASN A 84 -2.88 17.64 5.43
N GLN A 85 -3.19 18.54 6.37
CA GLN A 85 -4.56 18.70 6.87
C GLN A 85 -5.60 19.02 5.78
N LYS A 86 -5.21 19.79 4.74
CA LYS A 86 -6.09 20.13 3.62
C LYS A 86 -6.37 18.91 2.74
N THR A 87 -5.35 18.14 2.38
CA THR A 87 -5.51 16.96 1.52
C THR A 87 -6.16 15.78 2.25
N ALA A 88 -5.91 15.62 3.55
CA ALA A 88 -6.50 14.57 4.38
C ALA A 88 -8.01 14.74 4.63
N SER A 89 -8.50 15.99 4.67
CA SER A 89 -9.94 16.26 4.85
C SER A 89 -10.77 16.03 3.58
N GLN A 90 -10.13 16.03 2.41
CA GLN A 90 -10.77 15.91 1.10
C GLN A 90 -10.83 14.44 0.63
N ILE A 91 -11.57 13.58 1.34
CA ILE A 91 -11.60 12.13 1.08
C ILE A 91 -12.26 11.78 -0.27
N THR A 92 -13.23 12.58 -0.72
CA THR A 92 -14.01 12.31 -1.95
C THR A 92 -13.57 13.12 -3.16
N THR A 93 -12.69 14.12 -2.96
CA THR A 93 -12.25 15.02 -4.03
C THR A 93 -10.86 14.62 -4.47
N VAL A 94 -10.69 14.35 -5.77
CA VAL A 94 -9.38 14.03 -6.35
C VAL A 94 -8.38 15.13 -6.01
N ASN A 95 -7.33 14.76 -5.27
CA ASN A 95 -6.23 15.64 -4.89
C ASN A 95 -4.91 14.88 -5.05
N SER A 96 -3.78 15.58 -4.91
CA SER A 96 -2.45 15.00 -5.13
C SER A 96 -2.16 13.77 -4.25
N HIS A 97 -2.58 13.78 -2.99
CA HIS A 97 -2.43 12.64 -2.08
C HIS A 97 -3.26 11.44 -2.57
N ILE A 98 -4.51 11.65 -2.97
CA ILE A 98 -5.37 10.58 -3.50
C ILE A 98 -4.80 10.02 -4.82
N ILE A 99 -4.36 10.87 -5.75
CA ILE A 99 -3.80 10.43 -7.03
C ILE A 99 -2.56 9.57 -6.80
N THR A 100 -1.62 10.05 -5.97
CA THR A 100 -0.38 9.32 -5.68
C THR A 100 -0.64 8.03 -4.91
N ALA A 101 -1.60 8.00 -3.98
CA ALA A 101 -2.04 6.78 -3.31
C ALA A 101 -2.59 5.73 -4.29
N TRP A 102 -3.41 6.13 -5.27
CA TRP A 102 -3.92 5.22 -6.29
C TRP A 102 -2.82 4.70 -7.22
N LEU A 103 -1.92 5.57 -7.67
CA LEU A 103 -0.79 5.16 -8.52
C LEU A 103 0.11 4.16 -7.77
N MET A 104 0.42 4.42 -6.49
CA MET A 104 1.11 3.49 -5.62
C MET A 104 0.38 2.14 -5.52
N ALA A 105 -0.95 2.17 -5.28
CA ALA A 105 -1.77 0.97 -5.16
C ALA A 105 -1.73 0.11 -6.43
N PHE A 106 -1.85 0.73 -7.61
CA PHE A 106 -1.75 0.05 -8.89
C PHE A 106 -0.36 -0.55 -9.09
N CYS A 107 0.71 0.19 -8.79
CA CYS A 107 2.06 -0.35 -8.88
C CYS A 107 2.23 -1.60 -8.00
N TYR A 108 1.75 -1.59 -6.75
CA TYR A 108 1.78 -2.79 -5.89
C TYR A 108 0.92 -3.94 -6.42
N LEU A 109 -0.26 -3.66 -6.97
CA LEU A 109 -1.17 -4.65 -7.54
C LEU A 109 -0.53 -5.38 -8.75
N PHE A 110 0.00 -4.61 -9.71
CA PHE A 110 0.70 -5.17 -10.86
C PHE A 110 1.99 -5.87 -10.44
N TYR A 111 2.73 -5.30 -9.50
CA TYR A 111 3.91 -5.93 -8.94
C TYR A 111 3.61 -7.30 -8.33
N ALA A 112 2.58 -7.38 -7.47
CA ALA A 112 2.17 -8.62 -6.84
C ALA A 112 1.78 -9.68 -7.88
N SER A 113 0.95 -9.31 -8.85
CA SER A 113 0.54 -10.21 -9.94
C SER A 113 1.76 -10.78 -10.69
N HIS A 114 2.75 -9.93 -10.96
CA HIS A 114 3.94 -10.32 -11.69
C HIS A 114 4.90 -11.17 -10.85
N VAL A 115 5.18 -10.80 -9.59
CA VAL A 115 6.11 -11.53 -8.73
C VAL A 115 5.57 -12.91 -8.33
N LEU A 116 4.24 -13.05 -8.17
CA LEU A 116 3.60 -14.35 -7.95
C LEU A 116 3.83 -15.30 -9.14
N ALA A 117 3.75 -14.78 -10.37
CA ALA A 117 4.02 -15.56 -11.57
C ALA A 117 5.49 -15.95 -11.69
N ILE A 118 6.43 -15.04 -11.39
CA ILE A 118 7.87 -15.35 -11.35
C ILE A 118 8.15 -16.45 -10.30
N ALA A 119 7.50 -16.37 -9.14
CA ALA A 119 7.59 -17.36 -8.07
C ALA A 119 6.87 -18.70 -8.38
N LYS A 120 6.24 -18.82 -9.57
CA LYS A 120 5.47 -20.00 -9.99
C LYS A 120 4.37 -20.40 -9.00
N LEU A 121 3.81 -19.43 -8.30
CA LEU A 121 2.66 -19.66 -7.43
C LEU A 121 1.39 -19.85 -8.27
N SER A 122 0.37 -20.48 -7.66
CA SER A 122 -0.89 -20.77 -8.33
C SER A 122 -1.56 -19.51 -8.90
N GLU A 123 -2.07 -19.60 -10.14
CA GLU A 123 -2.83 -18.53 -10.80
C GLU A 123 -4.07 -18.10 -9.99
N TRP A 124 -4.60 -18.99 -9.15
CA TRP A 124 -5.68 -18.66 -8.22
C TRP A 124 -5.33 -17.52 -7.28
N PHE A 125 -4.07 -17.36 -6.88
CA PHE A 125 -3.65 -16.23 -6.07
C PHE A 125 -3.67 -14.90 -6.85
N VAL A 126 -3.34 -14.92 -8.14
CA VAL A 126 -3.45 -13.73 -9.01
C VAL A 126 -4.92 -13.33 -9.16
N TRP A 127 -5.80 -14.30 -9.46
CA TRP A 127 -7.24 -14.07 -9.51
C TRP A 127 -7.79 -13.55 -8.18
N ALA A 128 -7.35 -14.10 -7.05
CA ALA A 128 -7.77 -13.64 -5.73
C ALA A 128 -7.44 -12.16 -5.49
N ILE A 129 -6.26 -11.70 -5.91
CA ILE A 129 -5.88 -10.28 -5.81
C ILE A 129 -6.83 -9.40 -6.65
N TRP A 130 -7.05 -9.74 -7.92
CA TRP A 130 -7.87 -8.91 -8.82
C TRP A 130 -9.37 -8.94 -8.46
N VAL A 131 -9.90 -10.12 -8.14
CA VAL A 131 -11.30 -10.29 -7.74
C VAL A 131 -11.55 -9.60 -6.40
N SER A 132 -10.66 -9.76 -5.42
CA SER A 132 -10.81 -9.04 -4.15
C SER A 132 -10.76 -7.53 -4.37
N PHE A 133 -9.83 -7.01 -5.18
CA PHE A 133 -9.80 -5.59 -5.53
C PHE A 133 -11.12 -5.12 -6.15
N ALA A 134 -11.66 -5.84 -7.13
CA ALA A 134 -12.91 -5.48 -7.80
C ALA A 134 -14.12 -5.52 -6.85
N VAL A 135 -14.23 -6.58 -6.03
CA VAL A 135 -15.30 -6.72 -5.03
C VAL A 135 -15.21 -5.58 -4.00
N LEU A 136 -14.02 -5.29 -3.51
CA LEU A 136 -13.83 -4.23 -2.52
C LEU A 136 -14.11 -2.85 -3.10
N LEU A 137 -13.72 -2.60 -4.35
CA LEU A 137 -14.07 -1.36 -5.06
C LEU A 137 -15.59 -1.23 -5.21
N ALA A 138 -16.28 -2.29 -5.63
CA ALA A 138 -17.73 -2.30 -5.76
C ALA A 138 -18.44 -2.07 -4.41
N LEU A 139 -18.00 -2.74 -3.35
CA LEU A 139 -18.51 -2.53 -1.99
C LEU A 139 -18.29 -1.09 -1.52
N SER A 140 -17.14 -0.52 -1.83
CA SER A 140 -16.78 0.86 -1.45
C SER A 140 -17.67 1.88 -2.15
N VAL A 141 -17.90 1.71 -3.46
CA VAL A 141 -18.84 2.54 -4.23
C VAL A 141 -20.26 2.43 -3.65
N ASN A 142 -20.74 1.20 -3.40
CA ASN A 142 -22.07 0.95 -2.84
C ASN A 142 -22.27 1.58 -1.46
N ARG A 143 -21.21 1.61 -0.63
CA ARG A 143 -21.23 2.25 0.69
C ARG A 143 -20.91 3.75 0.65
N LYS A 144 -20.84 4.37 -0.55
CA LYS A 144 -20.43 5.77 -0.74
C LYS A 144 -19.10 6.08 -0.03
N PHE A 145 -18.16 5.13 -0.09
CA PHE A 145 -16.83 5.18 0.53
C PHE A 145 -16.82 5.30 2.06
N LYS A 146 -17.96 5.06 2.74
CA LYS A 146 -17.97 4.87 4.19
C LYS A 146 -17.14 3.64 4.54
N GLU A 147 -16.22 3.78 5.49
CA GLU A 147 -15.29 2.72 5.93
C GLU A 147 -14.29 2.24 4.86
N PHE A 148 -14.16 2.95 3.73
CA PHE A 148 -13.25 2.59 2.63
C PHE A 148 -11.83 2.30 3.12
N TRP A 149 -11.35 3.07 4.09
CA TRP A 149 -9.99 2.93 4.64
C TRP A 149 -9.77 1.60 5.37
N LEU A 150 -10.80 1.04 6.03
CA LEU A 150 -10.69 -0.25 6.72
C LEU A 150 -10.57 -1.37 5.69
N ILE A 151 -11.42 -1.30 4.67
CA ILE A 151 -11.44 -2.24 3.54
C ILE A 151 -10.10 -2.18 2.78
N GLN A 152 -9.64 -0.97 2.46
CA GLN A 152 -8.36 -0.72 1.80
C GLN A 152 -7.20 -1.29 2.63
N HIS A 153 -7.20 -1.07 3.96
CA HIS A 153 -6.16 -1.59 4.83
C HIS A 153 -6.13 -3.13 4.86
N ALA A 154 -7.29 -3.78 4.99
CA ALA A 154 -7.40 -5.24 4.93
C ALA A 154 -6.87 -5.80 3.60
N TYR A 155 -7.19 -5.13 2.49
CA TYR A 155 -6.68 -5.49 1.17
C TYR A 155 -5.15 -5.38 1.08
N PHE A 156 -4.55 -4.29 1.55
CA PHE A 156 -3.09 -4.15 1.55
C PHE A 156 -2.38 -5.13 2.48
N CYS A 157 -3.03 -5.56 3.57
CA CYS A 157 -2.53 -6.66 4.41
C CYS A 157 -2.54 -8.00 3.65
N PHE A 158 -3.64 -8.31 2.95
CA PHE A 158 -3.74 -9.49 2.10
C PHE A 158 -2.69 -9.49 0.99
N LEU A 159 -2.55 -8.36 0.28
CA LEU A 159 -1.55 -8.19 -0.78
C LEU A 159 -0.12 -8.37 -0.25
N ALA A 160 0.19 -7.79 0.92
CA ALA A 160 1.49 -7.96 1.55
C ALA A 160 1.78 -9.43 1.92
N ALA A 161 0.79 -10.18 2.41
CA ALA A 161 0.97 -11.58 2.73
C ALA A 161 1.31 -12.43 1.49
N LEU A 162 0.63 -12.19 0.37
CA LEU A 162 0.93 -12.89 -0.89
C LEU A 162 2.29 -12.52 -1.46
N ILE A 163 2.69 -11.24 -1.39
CA ILE A 163 4.04 -10.81 -1.80
C ILE A 163 5.12 -11.47 -0.94
N VAL A 164 4.92 -11.55 0.38
CA VAL A 164 5.85 -12.25 1.28
C VAL A 164 5.97 -13.73 0.91
N LEU A 165 4.83 -14.40 0.68
CA LEU A 165 4.83 -15.78 0.24
C LEU A 165 5.62 -15.97 -1.06
N ALA A 166 5.39 -15.11 -2.07
CA ALA A 166 6.12 -15.15 -3.33
C ALA A 166 7.63 -14.97 -3.14
N HIS A 167 8.06 -14.03 -2.29
CA HIS A 167 9.48 -13.83 -2.01
C HIS A 167 10.12 -14.97 -1.25
N ILE A 168 9.44 -15.55 -0.26
CA ILE A 168 9.92 -16.75 0.42
C ILE A 168 10.11 -17.89 -0.59
N THR A 169 9.14 -18.10 -1.47
CA THR A 169 9.25 -19.11 -2.54
C THR A 169 10.43 -18.83 -3.45
N LEU A 170 10.63 -17.58 -3.90
CA LEU A 170 11.78 -17.23 -4.74
C LEU A 170 13.13 -17.51 -4.06
N LEU A 171 13.27 -17.18 -2.78
CA LEU A 171 14.51 -17.38 -2.02
C LEU A 171 14.82 -18.85 -1.71
N VAL A 172 13.79 -19.70 -1.59
CA VAL A 172 13.97 -21.14 -1.36
C VAL A 172 14.19 -21.91 -2.66
N SER A 173 13.74 -21.35 -3.79
CA SER A 173 13.85 -21.99 -5.12
C SER A 173 15.12 -21.64 -5.89
N SER A 174 15.87 -20.64 -5.43
CA SER A 174 17.14 -20.16 -5.99
C SER A 174 18.34 -20.83 -5.34
#